data_AF-A0A947MRN4-F1
#
_entry.id   AF-A0A947MRN4-F1
#
_cell.length_a   1.000
_cell.length_b   1.000
_cell.length_c   1.000
_cell.angle_alpha   90.00
_cell.angle_beta   90.00
_cell.angle_gamma   90.00
#
_symmetry.space_group_name_H-M   'P 1'
#
loop_
_entity.id
_entity.type
_entity.pdbx_description
1 polymer ?
#
loop_
_entity_poly.entity_id
_entity_poly.type
_entity_poly.pdbx_seq_one_letter_code
_entity_poly.pdbx_strand_id
1 'polypeptide(L)' 'MKLDETIRGFKMLLSGEVDHIPEPYFNFKGGIDEVIAAFEKDKGK' A
#
# COMPACT_ATOMS: atom_id res chain seq x y z
N MET A 1 13.13 -4.59 -3.87
CA MET A 1 12.16 -3.67 -4.50
C MET A 1 12.53 -3.52 -5.96
N LYS A 2 11.68 -3.96 -6.88
CA LYS A 2 11.91 -3.77 -8.32
C LYS A 2 11.27 -2.45 -8.76
N LEU A 3 11.88 -1.78 -9.73
CA LEU A 3 11.39 -0.50 -10.26
C LEU A 3 9.93 -0.59 -10.73
N ASP A 4 9.56 -1.72 -11.35
CA ASP A 4 8.19 -1.96 -11.81
C ASP A 4 7.16 -1.99 -10.67
N GLU A 5 7.52 -2.59 -9.52
CA GLU A 5 6.66 -2.64 -8.33
C GLU A 5 6.50 -1.25 -7.71
N THR A 6 7.58 -0.46 -7.69
CA THR A 6 7.54 0.94 -7.26
C THR A 6 6.60 1.74 -8.14
N ILE A 7 6.75 1.65 -9.47
CA ILE A 7 5.90 2.38 -10.43
C ILE A 7 4.43 1.96 -10.28
N ARG A 8 4.14 0.67 -10.11
CA ARG A 8 2.78 0.18 -9.84
C ARG A 8 2.22 0.79 -8.56
N GLY A 9 2.97 0.77 -7.46
CA GLY A 9 2.52 1.35 -6.18
C GLY A 9 2.18 2.84 -6.30
N PHE A 10 3.03 3.62 -6.97
CA PHE A 10 2.75 5.03 -7.22
C PHE A 10 1.55 5.26 -8.15
N LYS A 11 1.32 4.40 -9.16
CA LYS A 11 0.12 4.48 -9.99
C LYS A 11 -1.15 4.24 -9.18
N MET A 12 -1.15 3.26 -8.28
CA MET A 12 -2.29 2.94 -7.41
C MET A 12 -2.58 4.08 -6.40
N LEU A 13 -1.52 4.72 -5.89
CA LEU A 13 -1.66 5.93 -5.06
C LEU A 13 -2.31 7.08 -5.85
N LEU A 14 -1.86 7.32 -7.09
CA LEU A 14 -2.39 8.39 -7.94
C LEU A 14 -3.80 8.10 -8.46
N SER A 15 -4.17 6.83 -8.64
CA SER A 15 -5.53 6.43 -9.04
C SER A 15 -6.54 6.45 -7.89
N GLY A 16 -6.07 6.60 -6.64
CA GLY A 16 -6.91 6.59 -5.43
C GLY A 16 -7.39 5.20 -5.02
N GLU A 17 -6.83 4.13 -5.60
CA GLU A 17 -7.24 2.74 -5.30
C GLU A 17 -7.00 2.35 -3.84
N VAL A 18 -6.02 2.99 -3.20
CA VAL A 18 -5.59 2.71 -1.81
C VAL A 18 -5.97 3.81 -0.82
N ASP A 19 -6.79 4.79 -1.23
CA ASP A 19 -7.18 5.93 -0.37
C ASP A 19 -8.01 5.53 0.86
N HIS A 20 -8.61 4.34 0.81
CA HIS A 20 -9.35 3.76 1.94
C HIS A 20 -8.43 3.24 3.06
N ILE A 21 -7.12 3.11 2.79
CA ILE A 21 -6.13 2.65 3.75
C ILE A 21 -5.64 3.85 4.59
N PRO A 22 -5.67 3.78 5.93
CA PRO A 22 -5.16 4.86 6.77
C PRO A 22 -3.65 5.13 6.56
N GLU A 23 -3.24 6.40 6.65
CA GLU A 23 -1.84 6.83 6.48
C GLU A 23 -0.80 6.05 7.30
N PRO A 24 -1.08 5.60 8.56
CA PRO A 24 -0.12 4.82 9.34
C PRO A 24 0.34 3.53 8.67
N TYR A 25 -0.48 2.93 7.79
CA TYR A 25 -0.13 1.69 7.10
C TYR A 25 0.91 1.89 6.00
N PHE A 26 1.15 3.13 5.56
CA PHE A 26 2.19 3.47 4.58
C PHE A 26 3.55 3.74 5.23
N ASN A 27 3.60 3.89 6.56
CA ASN A 27 4.86 4.11 7.26
C ASN A 27 5.71 2.85 7.27
N PHE A 28 7.00 3.02 6.94
CA PHE A 28 8.02 1.97 6.97
C PHE A 28 7.66 0.71 6.16
N LYS A 29 6.92 0.85 5.06
CA LYS A 29 6.66 -0.24 4.11
C LYS A 29 7.59 -0.17 2.92
N GLY A 30 8.09 -1.32 2.48
CA GLY A 30 8.95 -1.43 1.31
C GLY A 30 8.17 -1.40 -0.01
N GLY A 31 6.94 -1.93 -0.04
CA GLY A 31 6.09 -1.92 -1.23
C GLY A 31 4.60 -1.78 -0.93
N ILE A 32 3.81 -1.48 -1.96
CA ILE A 32 2.35 -1.28 -1.82
C ILE A 32 1.63 -2.54 -1.35
N ASP A 33 2.15 -3.73 -1.69
CA ASP A 33 1.56 -4.99 -1.26
C ASP A 33 1.71 -5.19 0.26
N GLU A 34 2.80 -4.68 0.86
CA GLU A 34 2.98 -4.72 2.32
C GLU A 34 2.02 -3.77 3.06
N VAL A 35 1.66 -2.65 2.43
CA VAL A 35 0.64 -1.73 2.94
C VAL A 35 -0.71 -2.43 2.97
N ILE A 36 -1.12 -3.00 1.83
CA ILE A 36 -2.41 -3.70 1.67
C ILE A 36 -2.48 -4.90 2.61
N ALA A 37 -1.43 -5.72 2.69
CA ALA A 37 -1.39 -6.88 3.58
C ALA A 37 -1.48 -6.50 5.05
N ALA A 38 -0.83 -5.40 5.47
CA ALA A 38 -0.93 -4.91 6.84
C ALA A 38 -2.35 -4.40 7.16
N PHE A 39 -2.96 -3.69 6.23
CA PHE A 39 -4.34 -3.19 6.38
C PHE A 39 -5.36 -4.33 6.44
N GLU A 40 -5.32 -5.29 5.51
CA GLU A 40 -6.25 -6.42 5.46
C GLU A 40 -6.11 -7.32 6.71
N LYS A 41 -4.88 -7.48 7.22
CA LYS A 41 -4.64 -8.22 8.47
C LYS A 41 -5.30 -7.57 9.68
N ASP A 42 -5.30 -6.24 9.76
CA ASP A 42 -5.90 -5.50 10.87
C ASP A 42 -7.42 -5.34 10.71
N LYS A 43 -7.93 -5.25 9.48
CA LYS A 43 -9.36 -5.18 9.15
C LYS A 43 -10.12 -6.45 9.52
N GLY A 44 -9.45 -7.61 9.51
CA GLY A 44 -10.02 -8.91 9.88
C GLY A 44 -9.98 -9.24 11.37
N LYS A 45 -9.60 -8.28 12.22
CA LYS A 45 -9.48 -8.44 13.67
C LYS A 45 -10.61 -7.71 14.40
#